data_AF-A0A5K1F983-F1
#
_entry.id   AF-A0A5K1F983-F1
#
_cell.length_a   1.000
_cell.length_b   1.000
_cell.length_c   1.000
_cell.angle_alpha   90.00
_cell.angle_beta   90.00
_cell.angle_gamma   90.00
#
_symmetry.space_group_name_H-M   'P 1'
#
loop_
_entity.id
_entity.type
_entity.pdbx_description
1 polymer ?
#
loop_
_entity_poly.entity_id
_entity_poly.type
_entity_poly.pdbx_seq_one_letter_code
_entity_poly.pdbx_strand_id
1 'polypeptide(L)' 'GCLLVRQSFFHDDSRNFVDIGGGVVGCRGFHSSFRPTQGGLSLNI' A
#
# COMPACT_ATOMS: atom_id res chain seq x y z
N GLY A 1 -11.31 -5.19 7.29
CA GLY A 1 -11.17 -5.79 5.93
C GLY A 1 -9.84 -5.38 5.29
N CYS A 2 -9.70 -5.40 3.97
CA CYS A 2 -8.59 -4.74 3.27
C CYS A 2 -9.07 -4.13 1.96
N LEU A 3 -8.45 -3.03 1.55
CA LEU A 3 -8.68 -2.41 0.25
C LEU A 3 -7.48 -2.69 -0.65
N LEU A 4 -7.76 -3.30 -1.81
CA LEU A 4 -6.78 -3.54 -2.85
C LEU A 4 -6.96 -2.51 -3.96
N VAL A 5 -5.91 -1.74 -4.24
CA VAL A 5 -5.90 -0.78 -5.36
C VAL A 5 -4.70 -1.12 -6.24
N ARG A 6 -4.96 -1.84 -7.34
CA ARG A 6 -3.92 -2.33 -8.25
C ARG A 6 -2.88 -3.18 -7.49
N GLN A 7 -1.63 -2.74 -7.44
CA GLN A 7 -0.52 -3.38 -6.73
C GLN A 7 -0.34 -2.86 -5.29
N SER A 8 -1.24 -1.98 -4.83
CA SER A 8 -1.21 -1.42 -3.48
C SER A 8 -2.22 -2.10 -2.57
N PHE A 9 -1.78 -2.38 -1.35
CA PHE A 9 -2.58 -2.98 -0.29
C PHE A 9 -2.75 -1.99 0.86
N PHE A 10 -3.99 -1.82 1.33
CA PHE A 10 -4.35 -0.98 2.45
C PHE A 10 -5.11 -1.80 3.49
N HIS A 11 -4.55 -1.91 4.69
CA HIS A 11 -5.18 -2.65 5.77
C HIS A 11 -6.14 -1.74 6.53
N ASP A 12 -7.32 -2.27 6.82
CA ASP A 12 -8.36 -1.61 7.62
C ASP A 12 -8.00 -1.65 9.10
N ASP A 13 -6.99 -0.88 9.46
CA ASP A 13 -6.46 -0.71 10.81
C ASP A 13 -6.46 0.78 11.14
N SER A 14 -7.10 1.15 12.24
CA SER A 14 -7.22 2.53 12.72
C SER A 14 -5.86 3.23 12.80
N ARG A 15 -4.78 2.48 13.08
CA ARG A 15 -3.42 2.99 13.16
C ARG A 15 -2.85 3.45 11.82
N ASN A 16 -3.43 3.01 10.70
CA ASN A 16 -2.99 3.41 9.36
C ASN A 16 -3.72 4.65 8.83
N PHE A 17 -4.76 5.12 9.52
CA PHE A 17 -5.47 6.33 9.12
C PHE A 17 -4.88 7.57 9.77
N VAL A 18 -4.80 8.65 9.00
CA VAL A 18 -4.38 9.96 9.47
C VAL A 18 -5.35 11.00 8.94
N ASP A 19 -5.85 11.87 9.82
CA ASP A 19 -6.65 13.00 9.38
C ASP A 19 -5.78 13.96 8.58
N ILE A 20 -6.24 14.33 7.37
CA ILE A 20 -5.58 15.29 6.50
C ILE A 20 -6.42 16.56 6.30
N GLY A 21 -7.52 16.69 7.04
CA GLY A 21 -8.43 17.83 6.98
C GLY A 21 -9.51 17.70 5.90
N GLY A 22 -10.48 18.62 5.92
CA GLY A 22 -11.58 18.66 4.94
C GLY A 22 -12.54 17.48 5.00
N GLY A 23 -12.56 16.73 6.12
CA GLY A 23 -13.38 15.53 6.27
C GLY A 23 -12.82 14.29 5.55
N VAL A 24 -11.55 14.32 5.14
CA VAL A 24 -10.87 13.22 4.44
C VAL A 24 -9.80 12.61 5.33
N VAL A 25 -9.67 11.28 5.26
CA VAL A 25 -8.61 10.53 5.92
C VAL A 25 -7.60 10.01 4.89
N GLY A 26 -6.31 10.20 5.17
CA GLY A 26 -5.24 9.47 4.50
C GLY A 26 -5.17 8.04 5.04
N CYS A 27 -4.92 7.06 4.17
CA CYS A 27 -4.74 5.66 4.56
C CYS A 27 -3.35 5.17 4.14
N ARG A 28 -2.56 4.70 5.10
CA ARG A 28 -1.24 4.12 4.84
C ARG A 28 -1.37 2.68 4.35
N GLY A 29 -0.62 2.37 3.32
CA GLY A 29 -0.51 1.04 2.72
C GLY A 29 0.87 0.83 2.13
N PHE A 30 1.07 -0.29 1.44
CA PHE A 30 2.30 -0.59 0.72
C PHE A 30 1.99 -1.00 -0.72
N HIS A 31 2.89 -0.64 -1.63
CA HIS A 31 2.90 -1.19 -2.98
C HIS A 31 3.70 -2.50 -2.94
N SER A 32 3.35 -3.49 -3.76
CA SER A 32 4.18 -4.68 -3.91
C SER A 32 4.12 -5.19 -5.34
N SER A 33 5.30 -5.41 -5.93
CA SER A 33 5.40 -5.95 -7.29
C SER A 33 6.72 -6.69 -7.49
N PHE A 34 6.68 -7.81 -8.19
CA PHE A 34 7.90 -8.47 -8.64
C PHE A 34 8.48 -7.79 -9.88
N ARG A 35 9.80 -7.58 -9.90
CA ARG A 35 10.55 -7.04 -11.03
C ARG A 35 11.65 -8.01 -11.45
N PRO A 36 11.77 -8.36 -12.74
CA PRO A 36 12.89 -9.15 -13.21
C PRO A 36 14.20 -8.36 -13.07
N THR A 37 15.28 -9.07 -12.81
CA THR A 37 16.65 -8.56 -12.69
C THR A 37 17.59 -9.47 -13.46
N GLN A 38 18.83 -9.04 -13.71
CA GLN A 38 19.81 -9.85 -14.45
C GLN A 38 20.12 -11.20 -13.77
N GLY A 39 19.95 -11.29 -12.45
CA GLY A 39 20.24 -12.49 -11.65
C GLY A 39 19.01 -13.19 -11.05
N GLY A 40 17.78 -12.78 -11.39
CA GLY A 40 16.57 -13.37 -10.81
C GLY A 40 15.40 -12.40 -10.70
N LEU A 41 14.62 -12.51 -9.63
CA LEU A 41 13.43 -11.70 -9.38
C LEU A 41 13.63 -10.88 -8.11
N SER A 42 13.34 -9.58 -8.16
CA SER A 42 13.29 -8.72 -6.98
C SER A 42 11.85 -8.39 -6.61
N LEU A 43 11.59 -8.27 -5.32
CA LEU A 43 10.33 -7.75 -4.80
C LEU A 43 10.51 -6.26 -4.52
N ASN A 44 9.74 -5.43 -5.22
CA ASN A 44 9.70 -3.98 -5.03
C ASN A 44 8.52 -3.64 -4.13
N ILE A 45 8.80 -3.23 -2.90
CA ILE A 45 7.85 -2.78 -1.89
C ILE A 45 8.02 -1.28 -1.64
#